data_AF-A0A1H9QLX5-F1
#
_entry.id   AF-A0A1H9QLX5-F1
#
_cell.length_a   1.000
_cell.length_b   1.000
_cell.length_c   1.000
_cell.angle_alpha   90.00
_cell.angle_beta   90.00
_cell.angle_gamma   90.00
#
_symmetry.space_group_name_H-M   'P 1'
#
loop_
_entity.id
_entity.type
_entity.pdbx_description
1 polymer ?
#
loop_
_entity_poly.entity_id
_entity_poly.type
_entity_poly.pdbx_seq_one_letter_code
_entity_poly.pdbx_strand_id
1 'polypeptide(L)'
;MTSTHDSPVAAPREGVIAAHDPTTSILMWVWHLRYRSGASTRALTVVSSVLLLFAIAMFLLAESINTPLPIILVVNNALILIGYWLPGSHYRWVRSTLRQLNIHPWRAVRARVLRAGRWSSVVEVTDDGAPVVFQVWIDPAHRAMITDTAYLIRERGKRAVLRVPGSREMFPARVRGPVEPAEVPAVAVTERWAGLARDRLLWVAAQLALVLGVLSLVSALIWSSPYAIALAAGVFVCVLAVAAFVMRHRLADIRLPALVASGEWVRAAAAPSNWTTRRDSTANATATLRFDDGTTRVVTMPAASVDLLGAVVDSGTLWVTGTEGTVAAGFPGFPLLAVGTITRP
;
A
#
# COMPACT_ATOMS: atom_id res chain seq x y z
N MET A 1 15.24 2.47 26.74
CA MET A 1 16.64 2.30 26.30
C MET A 1 16.64 1.30 25.16
N THR A 2 16.75 1.78 23.93
CA THR A 2 17.09 0.95 22.78
C THR A 2 18.30 1.63 22.15
N SER A 3 19.44 0.97 22.23
CA SER A 3 20.63 1.35 21.47
C SER A 3 20.24 1.66 20.04
N THR A 4 20.93 2.61 19.42
CA THR A 4 21.03 2.81 17.97
C THR A 4 21.27 1.47 17.28
N HIS A 5 20.21 0.71 17.06
CA HIS A 5 20.24 -0.54 16.34
C HIS A 5 20.41 -0.18 14.88
N ASP A 6 21.45 -0.77 14.27
CA ASP A 6 21.62 -0.80 12.83
C ASP A 6 20.26 -1.07 12.19
N SER A 7 19.84 -0.17 11.29
CA SER A 7 18.57 -0.30 10.61
C SER A 7 18.50 -1.69 9.96
N PRO A 8 17.42 -2.46 10.17
CA PRO A 8 17.30 -3.79 9.56
C PRO A 8 17.17 -3.71 8.04
N VAL A 9 16.90 -2.52 7.52
CA VAL A 9 16.90 -2.22 6.09
C VAL A 9 18.22 -1.55 5.76
N ALA A 10 19.03 -2.25 4.96
CA ALA A 10 20.24 -1.68 4.42
C ALA A 10 19.95 -0.38 3.67
N ALA A 11 20.80 0.62 3.89
CA ALA A 11 20.85 1.82 3.06
C ALA A 11 21.04 1.40 1.59
N PRO A 12 20.37 2.06 0.63
CA PRO A 12 20.69 1.84 -0.77
C PRO A 12 22.18 2.13 -1.02
N ARG A 13 22.81 1.27 -1.82
CA ARG A 13 24.23 1.39 -2.17
C ARG A 13 24.46 2.68 -2.95
N GLU A 14 25.38 3.51 -2.48
CA GLU A 14 25.74 4.75 -3.16
C GLU A 14 26.29 4.48 -4.57
N GLY A 15 25.95 5.35 -5.52
CA GLY A 15 26.40 5.23 -6.92
C GLY A 15 25.73 4.13 -7.74
N VAL A 16 24.96 3.22 -7.12
CA VAL A 16 24.21 2.18 -7.83
C VAL A 16 22.89 2.73 -8.31
N ILE A 17 22.62 2.61 -9.61
CA ILE A 17 21.31 2.95 -10.21
C ILE A 17 20.21 2.21 -9.44
N ALA A 18 19.16 2.92 -9.04
CA ALA A 18 18.15 2.38 -8.15
C ALA A 18 17.46 1.11 -8.69
N ALA A 19 17.25 1.02 -10.00
CA ALA A 19 16.69 -0.16 -10.64
C ALA A 19 17.57 -1.42 -10.55
N HIS A 20 18.87 -1.28 -10.27
CA HIS A 20 19.80 -2.41 -10.10
C HIS A 20 19.82 -2.96 -8.66
N ASP A 21 19.23 -2.25 -7.69
CA ASP A 21 19.00 -2.82 -6.38
C ASP A 21 17.91 -3.92 -6.47
N PRO A 22 18.19 -5.17 -6.08
CA PRO A 22 17.28 -6.30 -6.33
C PRO A 22 15.87 -6.07 -5.79
N THR A 23 15.73 -5.59 -4.55
CA THR A 23 14.41 -5.36 -3.95
C THR A 23 13.72 -4.15 -4.56
N THR A 24 14.45 -3.06 -4.85
CA THR A 24 13.91 -1.90 -5.57
C THR A 24 13.41 -2.31 -6.95
N SER A 25 14.12 -3.18 -7.67
CA SER A 25 13.72 -3.68 -8.98
C SER A 25 12.41 -4.47 -8.93
N ILE A 26 12.21 -5.29 -7.89
CA ILE A 26 10.95 -6.01 -7.65
C ILE A 26 9.82 -5.01 -7.36
N LEU A 27 10.05 -4.03 -6.48
CA LEU A 27 9.05 -3.00 -6.17
C LEU A 27 8.69 -2.15 -7.39
N MET A 28 9.68 -1.83 -8.23
CA MET A 28 9.49 -1.15 -9.52
C MET A 28 8.68 -2.01 -10.48
N TRP A 29 8.95 -3.31 -10.56
CA TRP A 29 8.15 -4.25 -11.36
C TRP A 29 6.71 -4.32 -10.86
N VAL A 30 6.49 -4.36 -9.54
CA VAL A 30 5.13 -4.35 -8.97
C VAL A 30 4.43 -3.03 -9.28
N TRP A 31 5.10 -1.89 -9.12
CA TRP A 31 4.58 -0.60 -9.56
C TRP A 31 4.23 -0.65 -11.04
N HIS A 32 5.15 -1.14 -11.88
CA HIS A 32 4.90 -1.30 -13.29
C HIS A 32 3.70 -2.20 -13.54
N LEU A 33 3.50 -3.34 -12.87
CA LEU A 33 2.31 -4.16 -13.08
C LEU A 33 1.02 -3.49 -12.59
N ARG A 34 1.05 -2.86 -11.42
CA ARG A 34 -0.07 -2.14 -10.82
C ARG A 34 -0.52 -0.95 -11.68
N TYR A 35 0.41 -0.33 -12.41
CA TYR A 35 0.15 0.89 -13.18
C TYR A 35 0.31 0.74 -14.71
N ARG A 36 0.88 -0.35 -15.23
CA ARG A 36 0.90 -0.73 -16.66
C ARG A 36 -0.43 -1.36 -17.05
N SER A 37 -1.11 -1.99 -16.08
CA SER A 37 -2.54 -2.32 -16.17
C SER A 37 -3.45 -1.09 -16.20
N GLY A 38 -2.92 0.07 -16.61
CA GLY A 38 -3.70 1.19 -17.12
C GLY A 38 -4.48 0.77 -18.35
N ALA A 39 -4.00 -0.24 -19.07
CA ALA A 39 -4.78 -0.90 -20.09
C ALA A 39 -6.01 -1.62 -19.49
N SER A 40 -5.91 -2.38 -18.39
CA SER A 40 -7.08 -3.10 -17.86
C SER A 40 -8.04 -2.19 -17.10
N THR A 41 -7.56 -1.16 -16.40
CA THR A 41 -8.41 -0.22 -15.66
C THR A 41 -9.00 0.86 -16.55
N ARG A 42 -8.26 1.41 -17.54
CA ARG A 42 -8.87 2.25 -18.58
C ARG A 42 -9.74 1.42 -19.52
N ALA A 43 -9.39 0.18 -19.86
CA ALA A 43 -10.32 -0.68 -20.57
C ALA A 43 -11.53 -0.99 -19.71
N LEU A 44 -11.40 -1.21 -18.39
CA LEU A 44 -12.58 -1.35 -17.52
C LEU A 44 -13.41 -0.07 -17.52
N THR A 45 -12.78 1.11 -17.43
CA THR A 45 -13.49 2.40 -17.48
C THR A 45 -14.16 2.59 -18.84
N VAL A 46 -13.44 2.36 -19.95
CA VAL A 46 -13.96 2.49 -21.31
C VAL A 46 -15.06 1.47 -21.56
N VAL A 47 -14.89 0.21 -21.15
CA VAL A 47 -15.92 -0.83 -21.24
C VAL A 47 -17.11 -0.47 -20.38
N SER A 48 -16.93 -0.02 -19.14
CA SER A 48 -18.01 0.45 -18.27
C SER A 48 -18.70 1.71 -18.83
N SER A 49 -17.96 2.64 -19.46
CA SER A 49 -18.50 3.83 -20.12
C SER A 49 -19.20 3.50 -21.44
N VAL A 50 -18.74 2.50 -22.20
CA VAL A 50 -19.39 2.00 -23.41
C VAL A 50 -20.65 1.23 -23.05
N LEU A 51 -20.61 0.36 -22.04
CA LEU A 51 -21.79 -0.34 -21.52
C LEU A 51 -22.82 0.66 -20.94
N LEU A 52 -22.34 1.73 -20.30
CA LEU A 52 -23.17 2.87 -19.88
C LEU A 52 -23.84 3.55 -21.07
N LEU A 53 -23.06 3.95 -22.09
CA LEU A 53 -23.59 4.63 -23.28
C LEU A 53 -24.58 3.74 -24.04
N PHE A 54 -24.28 2.44 -24.14
CA PHE A 54 -25.17 1.45 -24.73
C PHE A 54 -26.48 1.33 -23.95
N ALA A 55 -26.42 1.26 -22.62
CA ALA A 55 -27.61 1.20 -21.77
C ALA A 55 -28.42 2.52 -21.80
N ILE A 56 -27.76 3.69 -21.90
CA ILE A 56 -28.43 4.98 -22.15
C ILE A 56 -29.12 4.97 -23.52
N ALA A 57 -28.45 4.49 -24.57
CA ALA A 57 -29.02 4.41 -25.92
C ALA A 57 -30.22 3.47 -25.97
N MET A 58 -30.13 2.27 -25.36
CA MET A 58 -31.25 1.34 -25.24
C MET A 58 -32.42 1.92 -24.45
N PHE A 59 -32.14 2.71 -23.42
CA PHE A 59 -33.16 3.43 -22.66
C PHE A 59 -33.88 4.49 -23.53
N LEU A 60 -33.13 5.31 -24.27
CA LEU A 60 -33.70 6.31 -25.18
C LEU A 60 -34.53 5.67 -26.31
N LEU A 61 -34.14 4.48 -26.76
CA LEU A 61 -34.85 3.72 -27.80
C LEU A 61 -36.09 2.98 -27.27
N ALA A 62 -36.20 2.72 -25.97
CA ALA A 62 -37.29 1.92 -25.39
C ALA A 62 -38.58 2.73 -25.10
N GLU A 63 -38.67 4.01 -25.48
CA GLU A 63 -39.82 4.94 -25.28
C GLU A 63 -40.38 5.04 -23.84
N SER A 64 -39.70 4.45 -22.87
CA SER A 64 -40.11 4.43 -21.47
C SER A 64 -39.51 5.62 -20.74
N ILE A 65 -40.19 6.77 -20.85
CA ILE A 65 -39.78 8.06 -20.24
C ILE A 65 -39.68 8.02 -18.70
N ASN A 66 -40.20 6.96 -18.05
CA ASN A 66 -40.30 6.87 -16.59
C ASN A 66 -39.22 6.03 -15.89
N THR A 67 -38.19 5.52 -16.57
CA THR A 67 -37.14 4.71 -15.89
C THR A 67 -35.90 5.55 -15.56
N PRO A 68 -35.47 5.67 -14.28
CA PRO A 68 -34.28 6.47 -13.93
C PRO A 68 -32.93 5.81 -14.30
N LEU A 69 -32.94 4.77 -15.15
CA LEU A 69 -31.78 3.95 -15.54
C LEU A 69 -30.54 4.77 -15.96
N PRO A 70 -30.68 5.84 -16.78
CA PRO A 70 -29.53 6.67 -17.17
C PRO A 70 -28.85 7.35 -15.99
N ILE A 71 -29.64 7.82 -15.01
CA ILE A 71 -29.13 8.52 -13.83
C ILE A 71 -28.32 7.55 -12.97
N ILE A 72 -28.78 6.31 -12.78
CA ILE A 72 -28.05 5.27 -12.03
C ILE A 72 -26.69 5.02 -12.66
N LEU A 73 -26.68 4.82 -13.97
CA LEU A 73 -25.49 4.41 -14.68
C LEU A 73 -24.49 5.58 -14.72
N VAL A 74 -24.97 6.82 -14.84
CA VAL A 74 -24.16 8.04 -14.72
C VAL A 74 -23.58 8.17 -13.30
N VAL A 75 -24.38 7.98 -12.24
CA VAL A 75 -23.89 8.05 -10.85
C VAL A 75 -22.88 6.93 -10.55
N ASN A 76 -23.14 5.71 -10.99
CA ASN A 76 -22.22 4.58 -10.81
C ASN A 76 -20.90 4.81 -11.55
N ASN A 77 -20.96 5.29 -12.80
CA ASN A 77 -19.76 5.61 -13.57
C ASN A 77 -19.02 6.82 -12.96
N ALA A 78 -19.74 7.82 -12.46
CA ALA A 78 -19.16 8.95 -11.74
C ALA A 78 -18.47 8.52 -10.44
N LEU A 79 -19.02 7.57 -9.67
CA LEU A 79 -18.39 7.03 -8.46
C LEU A 79 -17.14 6.21 -8.78
N ILE A 80 -17.19 5.40 -9.85
CA ILE A 80 -16.03 4.69 -10.39
C ILE A 80 -14.94 5.68 -10.84
N LEU A 81 -15.33 6.74 -11.56
CA LEU A 81 -14.45 7.84 -11.97
C LEU A 81 -13.88 8.61 -10.78
N ILE A 82 -14.68 8.97 -9.78
CA ILE A 82 -14.23 9.64 -8.55
C ILE A 82 -13.23 8.75 -7.81
N GLY A 83 -13.48 7.43 -7.72
CA GLY A 83 -12.52 6.45 -7.22
C GLY A 83 -11.17 6.48 -7.96
N TYR A 84 -11.19 6.72 -9.28
CA TYR A 84 -9.99 6.94 -10.10
C TYR A 84 -9.33 8.31 -9.91
N TRP A 85 -10.04 9.32 -9.41
CA TRP A 85 -9.53 10.67 -9.15
C TRP A 85 -9.14 10.90 -7.68
N LEU A 86 -9.45 9.96 -6.78
CA LEU A 86 -9.09 10.07 -5.38
C LEU A 86 -7.56 10.17 -5.21
N PRO A 87 -7.08 10.98 -4.25
CA PRO A 87 -5.65 11.13 -3.95
C PRO A 87 -5.03 9.75 -3.66
N GLY A 88 -4.17 9.27 -4.56
CA GLY A 88 -3.69 7.89 -4.56
C GLY A 88 -3.80 7.17 -5.92
N SER A 89 -4.42 7.76 -6.93
CA SER A 89 -4.30 7.24 -8.31
C SER A 89 -2.97 7.68 -8.94
N HIS A 90 -1.89 7.00 -8.53
CA HIS A 90 -0.50 7.30 -8.87
C HIS A 90 -0.13 7.27 -10.38
N TYR A 91 -1.11 7.09 -11.27
CA TYR A 91 -0.94 6.86 -12.71
C TYR A 91 -0.09 7.91 -13.45
N ARG A 92 -0.31 9.20 -13.17
CA ARG A 92 0.40 10.29 -13.89
C ARG A 92 1.86 10.46 -13.45
N TRP A 93 2.25 9.85 -12.34
CA TRP A 93 3.56 10.03 -11.70
C TRP A 93 4.48 8.84 -11.93
N VAL A 94 3.90 7.63 -11.97
CA VAL A 94 4.65 6.38 -12.08
C VAL A 94 5.55 6.34 -13.31
N ARG A 95 5.11 6.81 -14.48
CA ARG A 95 5.98 6.81 -15.68
C ARG A 95 7.22 7.68 -15.51
N SER A 96 7.07 8.90 -14.99
CA SER A 96 8.23 9.78 -14.77
C SER A 96 9.14 9.25 -13.67
N THR A 97 8.55 8.73 -12.59
CA THR A 97 9.28 8.16 -11.46
C THR A 97 10.05 6.90 -11.85
N LEU A 98 9.42 5.94 -12.51
CA LEU A 98 10.10 4.73 -12.99
C LEU A 98 11.23 5.06 -13.96
N ARG A 99 11.07 6.08 -14.82
CA ARG A 99 12.15 6.53 -15.70
C ARG A 99 13.35 7.04 -14.88
N GLN A 100 13.12 7.87 -13.85
CA GLN A 100 14.20 8.38 -13.01
C GLN A 100 14.93 7.26 -12.24
N LEU A 101 14.21 6.26 -11.74
CA LEU A 101 14.79 5.12 -11.02
C LEU A 101 15.70 4.24 -11.90
N ASN A 102 15.48 4.23 -13.22
CA ASN A 102 16.33 3.50 -14.18
C ASN A 102 17.59 4.26 -14.60
N ILE A 103 17.71 5.54 -14.24
CA ILE A 103 18.79 6.41 -14.74
C ILE A 103 19.67 6.92 -13.60
N HIS A 104 19.07 7.22 -12.44
CA HIS A 104 19.76 7.89 -11.35
C HIS A 104 19.99 6.94 -10.15
N PRO A 105 21.15 7.06 -9.49
CA PRO A 105 21.39 6.36 -8.24
C PRO A 105 20.65 7.03 -7.08
N TRP A 106 20.44 6.28 -6.00
CA TRP A 106 20.03 6.86 -4.73
C TRP A 106 21.14 7.78 -4.20
N ARG A 107 20.75 8.95 -3.68
CA ARG A 107 21.65 9.87 -2.98
C ARG A 107 21.18 10.02 -1.54
N ALA A 108 22.05 9.78 -0.57
CA ALA A 108 21.78 10.13 0.82
C ALA A 108 21.76 11.66 0.93
N VAL A 109 20.71 12.18 1.54
CA VAL A 109 20.48 13.63 1.67
C VAL A 109 19.97 13.92 3.06
N ARG A 110 20.38 15.07 3.62
CA ARG A 110 19.83 15.54 4.90
C ARG A 110 18.36 15.88 4.71
N ALA A 111 17.51 15.38 5.58
CA ALA A 111 16.07 15.57 5.50
C ALA A 111 15.46 15.85 6.87
N ARG A 112 14.45 16.71 6.90
CA ARG A 112 13.60 16.92 8.08
C ARG A 112 12.16 17.15 7.67
N VAL A 113 11.24 16.70 8.52
CA VAL A 113 9.80 16.91 8.28
C VAL A 113 9.42 18.31 8.76
N LEU A 114 8.94 19.15 7.84
CA LEU A 114 8.44 20.49 8.17
C LEU A 114 6.97 20.48 8.58
N ARG A 115 6.15 19.62 7.96
CA ARG A 115 4.71 19.55 8.27
C ARG A 115 4.16 18.15 8.04
N ALA A 116 3.37 17.68 8.99
CA ALA A 116 2.63 16.43 8.89
C ALA A 116 1.22 16.67 8.36
N GLY A 117 0.82 15.91 7.33
CA GLY A 117 -0.58 15.78 6.91
C GLY A 117 -1.06 14.33 7.04
N ARG A 118 -2.34 14.10 6.73
CA ARG A 118 -2.95 12.76 6.79
C ARG A 118 -2.40 11.80 5.74
N TRP A 119 -2.20 12.30 4.52
CA TRP A 119 -1.83 11.51 3.32
C TRP A 119 -0.59 12.04 2.59
N SER A 120 -0.06 13.17 3.06
CA SER A 120 1.16 13.75 2.53
C SER A 120 1.86 14.53 3.64
N SER A 121 3.17 14.69 3.50
CA SER A 121 4.01 15.45 4.42
C SER A 121 4.84 16.45 3.63
N VAL A 122 5.19 17.55 4.27
CA VAL A 122 6.16 18.50 3.72
C VAL A 122 7.51 18.16 4.33
N VAL A 123 8.48 17.82 3.50
CA VAL A 123 9.83 17.41 3.88
C VAL A 123 10.81 18.38 3.25
N GLU A 124 11.66 18.99 4.06
CA GLU A 124 12.80 19.74 3.57
C GLU A 124 13.98 18.79 3.40
N VAL A 125 14.65 18.91 2.25
CA VAL A 125 15.81 18.10 1.91
C VAL A 125 16.93 19.02 1.47
N THR A 126 18.16 18.77 1.94
CA THR A 126 19.35 19.46 1.43
C THR A 126 19.81 18.76 0.15
N ASP A 127 19.53 19.37 -0.99
CA ASP A 127 19.83 18.85 -2.33
C ASP A 127 20.83 19.79 -3.02
N ASP A 128 21.98 19.25 -3.44
CA ASP A 128 23.10 20.02 -4.01
C ASP A 128 23.52 21.24 -3.15
N GLY A 129 23.47 21.08 -1.82
CA GLY A 129 23.86 22.10 -0.85
C GLY A 129 22.77 23.15 -0.54
N ALA A 130 21.61 23.10 -1.19
CA ALA A 130 20.50 24.03 -0.96
C ALA A 130 19.27 23.32 -0.35
N PRO A 131 18.52 23.98 0.55
CA PRO A 131 17.26 23.43 1.05
C PRO A 131 16.20 23.44 -0.06
N VAL A 132 15.59 22.29 -0.29
CA VAL A 132 14.48 22.12 -1.23
C VAL A 132 13.31 21.48 -0.50
N VAL A 133 12.15 22.13 -0.60
CA VAL A 133 10.93 21.68 0.07
C VAL A 133 10.14 20.78 -0.87
N PHE A 134 9.81 19.58 -0.41
CA PHE A 134 9.00 18.61 -1.13
C PHE A 134 7.68 18.34 -0.41
N GLN A 135 6.59 18.28 -1.17
CA GLN A 135 5.39 17.57 -0.75
C GLN A 135 5.57 16.10 -1.12
N VAL A 136 5.63 15.24 -0.10
CA VAL A 136 5.84 13.79 -0.21
C VAL A 136 4.56 13.07 0.15
N TRP A 137 4.12 12.14 -0.69
CA TRP A 137 2.96 11.29 -0.41
C TRP A 137 3.40 10.10 0.42
N ILE A 138 3.34 10.25 1.74
CA ILE A 138 3.88 9.31 2.71
C ILE A 138 2.91 9.21 3.89
N ASP A 139 2.67 7.99 4.37
CA ASP A 139 1.82 7.78 5.54
C ASP A 139 2.57 8.11 6.84
N PRO A 140 1.83 8.28 7.96
CA PRO A 140 2.44 8.66 9.23
C PRO A 140 3.52 7.71 9.77
N ALA A 141 3.46 6.41 9.49
CA ALA A 141 4.44 5.45 10.01
C ALA A 141 5.77 5.61 9.27
N HIS A 142 5.75 5.64 7.94
CA HIS A 142 6.95 5.89 7.15
C HIS A 142 7.52 7.30 7.35
N ARG A 143 6.66 8.31 7.55
CA ARG A 143 7.11 9.67 7.87
C ARG A 143 7.95 9.72 9.15
N ALA A 144 7.56 8.98 10.18
CA ALA A 144 8.26 8.96 11.45
C ALA A 144 9.68 8.36 11.36
N MET A 145 9.99 7.68 10.25
CA MET A 145 11.34 7.21 9.94
C MET A 145 12.28 8.31 9.42
N ILE A 146 11.75 9.50 9.07
CA ILE A 146 12.57 10.62 8.61
C ILE A 146 13.09 11.37 9.84
N THR A 147 14.31 11.03 10.25
CA THR A 147 15.02 11.69 11.36
C THR A 147 15.89 12.84 10.83
N ASP A 148 16.94 12.48 10.10
CA ASP A 148 18.02 13.36 9.65
C ASP A 148 18.44 13.04 8.22
N THR A 149 18.18 11.82 7.75
CA THR A 149 18.57 11.32 6.44
C THR A 149 17.36 10.79 5.68
N ALA A 150 17.34 11.03 4.38
CA ALA A 150 16.50 10.33 3.42
C ALA A 150 17.33 9.98 2.17
N TYR A 151 16.78 9.14 1.30
CA TYR A 151 17.40 8.79 0.03
C TYR A 151 16.58 9.40 -1.11
N LEU A 152 17.22 10.21 -1.93
CA LEU A 152 16.57 10.99 -2.97
C LEU A 152 17.04 10.59 -4.36
N ILE A 153 16.07 10.43 -5.26
CA ILE A 153 16.29 10.40 -6.71
C ILE A 153 15.56 11.57 -7.33
N ARG A 154 16.31 12.41 -8.03
CA ARG A 154 15.77 13.60 -8.68
C ARG A 154 16.60 13.94 -9.90
N GLU A 155 15.91 14.14 -11.01
CA GLU A 155 16.44 14.86 -12.17
C GLU A 155 15.99 16.33 -12.06
N ARG A 156 16.73 17.27 -12.67
CA ARG A 156 16.38 18.70 -12.71
C ARG A 156 14.88 18.86 -13.01
N GLY A 157 14.13 19.45 -12.08
CA GLY A 157 12.68 19.58 -12.20
C GLY A 157 11.94 19.61 -10.87
N LYS A 158 10.60 19.52 -10.98
CA LYS A 158 9.66 19.61 -9.84
C LYS A 158 9.28 18.25 -9.24
N ARG A 159 9.87 17.14 -9.68
CA ARG A 159 9.49 15.78 -9.26
C ARG A 159 10.72 15.01 -8.79
N ALA A 160 10.53 14.21 -7.75
CA ALA A 160 11.54 13.36 -7.18
C ALA A 160 10.90 12.08 -6.60
N VAL A 161 11.74 11.14 -6.21
CA VAL A 161 11.39 9.95 -5.45
C VAL A 161 12.19 10.00 -4.17
N LEU A 162 11.49 9.87 -3.05
CA LEU A 162 12.08 9.81 -1.73
C LEU A 162 11.93 8.39 -1.19
N ARG A 163 12.98 7.85 -0.58
CA ARG A 163 12.95 6.65 0.23
C ARG A 163 13.40 7.03 1.64
N VAL A 164 12.74 6.48 2.64
CA VAL A 164 13.05 6.77 4.05
C VAL A 164 13.95 5.67 4.63
N PRO A 165 14.74 5.97 5.68
CA PRO A 165 15.44 4.94 6.44
C PRO A 165 14.47 3.85 6.93
N GLY A 166 14.92 2.60 7.01
CA GLY A 166 14.08 1.52 7.52
C GLY A 166 12.97 1.03 6.57
N SER A 167 12.90 1.53 5.33
CA SER A 167 11.99 1.04 4.31
C SER A 167 12.60 1.16 2.90
N ARG A 168 12.21 0.26 2.00
CA ARG A 168 12.48 0.31 0.55
C ARG A 168 11.30 0.85 -0.24
N GLU A 169 10.21 1.21 0.43
CA GLU A 169 9.09 1.87 -0.23
C GLU A 169 9.55 3.20 -0.87
N MET A 170 8.99 3.47 -2.04
CA MET A 170 9.30 4.64 -2.84
C MET A 170 8.16 5.64 -2.70
N PHE A 171 8.46 6.82 -2.17
CA PHE A 171 7.48 7.87 -1.94
C PHE A 171 7.61 8.96 -3.01
N PRO A 172 6.58 9.17 -3.83
CA PRO A 172 6.57 10.26 -4.80
C PRO A 172 6.66 11.62 -4.10
N ALA A 173 7.56 12.47 -4.59
CA ALA A 173 7.80 13.79 -4.06
C ALA A 173 7.64 14.86 -5.16
N ARG A 174 7.03 16.00 -4.80
CA ARG A 174 6.90 17.17 -5.68
C ARG A 174 7.50 18.39 -5.00
N VAL A 175 8.36 19.12 -5.71
CA VAL A 175 8.89 20.40 -5.24
C VAL A 175 7.74 21.36 -4.96
N ARG A 176 7.80 22.02 -3.82
CA ARG A 176 6.86 23.02 -3.33
C ARG A 176 7.63 24.32 -3.01
N GLY A 177 6.91 25.43 -2.95
CA GLY A 177 7.47 26.66 -2.39
C GLY A 177 7.81 26.53 -0.90
N PRO A 178 8.44 27.55 -0.31
CA PRO A 178 8.75 27.58 1.12
C PRO A 178 7.52 27.33 1.99
N VAL A 179 7.70 26.65 3.11
CA VAL A 179 6.65 26.34 4.08
C VAL A 179 7.21 26.53 5.47
N GLU A 180 6.46 27.20 6.34
CA GLU A 180 6.83 27.34 7.76
C GLU A 180 6.75 25.98 8.48
N PRO A 181 7.78 25.63 9.27
CA PRO A 181 7.76 24.44 10.12
C PRO A 181 6.56 24.45 11.06
N ALA A 182 5.96 23.28 11.26
CA ALA A 182 4.92 23.02 12.24
C ALA A 182 5.35 21.84 13.11
N GLU A 183 4.76 21.73 14.29
CA GLU A 183 5.01 20.59 15.17
C GLU A 183 4.60 19.28 14.49
N VAL A 184 5.49 18.29 14.54
CA VAL A 184 5.28 16.96 13.97
C VAL A 184 5.10 15.99 15.12
N PRO A 185 3.93 15.36 15.28
CA PRO A 185 3.70 14.45 16.39
C PRO A 185 4.57 13.21 16.27
N ALA A 186 5.14 12.77 17.39
CA ALA A 186 5.80 11.48 17.49
C ALA A 186 4.81 10.34 17.25
N VAL A 187 5.26 9.28 16.58
CA VAL A 187 4.41 8.15 16.19
C VAL A 187 5.14 6.86 16.52
N ALA A 188 4.47 5.98 17.28
CA ALA A 188 4.91 4.61 17.45
C ALA A 188 4.70 3.86 16.12
N VAL A 189 5.79 3.66 15.38
CA VAL A 189 5.79 3.31 13.95
C VAL A 189 5.07 1.98 13.71
N THR A 190 5.44 0.95 14.48
CA THR A 190 4.95 -0.42 14.32
C THR A 190 3.45 -0.52 14.62
N GLU A 191 3.00 0.06 15.72
CA GLU A 191 1.61 0.12 16.16
C GLU A 191 0.76 0.92 15.17
N ARG A 192 1.29 2.06 14.71
CA ARG A 192 0.60 2.88 13.71
C ARG A 192 0.45 2.14 12.40
N TRP A 193 1.50 1.45 11.95
CA TRP A 193 1.47 0.67 10.73
C TRP A 193 0.49 -0.51 10.82
N ALA A 194 0.48 -1.23 11.95
CA ALA A 194 -0.49 -2.29 12.22
C ALA A 194 -1.95 -1.77 12.15
N GLY A 195 -2.21 -0.61 12.74
CA GLY A 195 -3.51 0.05 12.63
C GLY A 195 -3.87 0.43 11.20
N LEU A 196 -2.92 1.01 10.45
CA LEU A 196 -3.13 1.36 9.03
C LEU A 196 -3.38 0.14 8.14
N ALA A 197 -2.70 -0.99 8.39
CA ALA A 197 -2.91 -2.22 7.66
C ALA A 197 -4.34 -2.75 7.83
N ARG A 198 -4.82 -2.81 9.08
CA ARG A 198 -6.22 -3.15 9.40
C ARG A 198 -7.20 -2.17 8.77
N ASP A 199 -6.98 -0.87 8.98
CA ASP A 199 -7.93 0.17 8.55
C ASP A 199 -8.04 0.24 7.03
N ARG A 200 -6.95 -0.02 6.29
CA ARG A 200 -6.99 -0.15 4.82
C ARG A 200 -7.92 -1.28 4.36
N LEU A 201 -7.87 -2.44 5.02
CA LEU A 201 -8.75 -3.56 4.71
C LEU A 201 -10.22 -3.22 5.00
N LEU A 202 -10.49 -2.63 6.17
CA LEU A 202 -11.83 -2.21 6.56
C LEU A 202 -12.39 -1.12 5.62
N TRP A 203 -11.53 -0.21 5.16
CA TRP A 203 -11.93 0.85 4.24
C TRP A 203 -12.34 0.30 2.88
N VAL A 204 -11.65 -0.72 2.35
CA VAL A 204 -12.07 -1.40 1.12
C VAL A 204 -13.44 -2.07 1.31
N ALA A 205 -13.65 -2.75 2.43
CA ALA A 205 -14.95 -3.36 2.74
C ALA A 205 -16.06 -2.30 2.85
N ALA A 206 -15.80 -1.18 3.52
CA ALA A 206 -16.75 -0.07 3.66
C ALA A 206 -17.08 0.58 2.30
N GLN A 207 -16.08 0.76 1.42
CA GLN A 207 -16.31 1.28 0.07
C GLN A 207 -17.17 0.35 -0.78
N LEU A 208 -16.90 -0.95 -0.74
CA LEU A 208 -17.71 -1.94 -1.45
C LEU A 208 -19.15 -1.94 -0.92
N ALA A 209 -19.32 -1.94 0.40
CA ALA A 209 -20.64 -1.86 1.02
C ALA A 209 -21.39 -0.58 0.64
N LEU A 210 -20.71 0.58 0.61
CA LEU A 210 -21.32 1.86 0.23
C LEU A 210 -21.74 1.86 -1.25
N VAL A 211 -20.82 1.51 -2.16
CA VAL A 211 -21.11 1.50 -3.61
C VAL A 211 -22.27 0.55 -3.90
N LEU A 212 -22.24 -0.64 -3.33
CA LEU A 212 -23.28 -1.63 -3.56
C LEU A 212 -24.59 -1.28 -2.85
N GLY A 213 -24.55 -0.70 -1.65
CA GLY A 213 -25.73 -0.20 -0.94
C GLY A 213 -26.46 0.89 -1.73
N VAL A 214 -25.70 1.82 -2.34
CA VAL A 214 -26.25 2.83 -3.25
C VAL A 214 -26.88 2.16 -4.48
N LEU A 215 -26.21 1.18 -5.10
CA LEU A 215 -26.77 0.48 -6.27
C LEU A 215 -28.05 -0.29 -5.94
N SER A 216 -28.10 -0.96 -4.79
CA SER A 216 -29.28 -1.69 -4.31
C SER A 216 -30.44 -0.75 -3.98
N LEU A 217 -30.17 0.36 -3.26
CA LEU A 217 -31.19 1.36 -2.95
C LEU A 217 -31.78 1.94 -4.23
N VAL A 218 -30.92 2.31 -5.18
CA VAL A 218 -31.36 2.87 -6.46
C VAL A 218 -32.15 1.84 -7.26
N SER A 219 -31.75 0.56 -7.26
CA SER A 219 -32.50 -0.51 -7.91
C SER A 219 -33.88 -0.72 -7.27
N ALA A 220 -33.98 -0.67 -5.94
CA ALA A 220 -35.25 -0.81 -5.22
C ALA A 220 -36.21 0.37 -5.44
N LEU A 221 -35.68 1.60 -5.59
CA LEU A 221 -36.47 2.79 -5.90
C LEU A 221 -37.02 2.80 -7.34
N ILE A 222 -36.41 2.02 -8.23
CA ILE A 222 -36.68 2.05 -9.67
C ILE A 222 -37.51 0.87 -10.11
N TRP A 223 -37.16 -0.30 -9.61
CA TRP A 223 -37.86 -1.53 -9.87
C TRP A 223 -38.53 -1.96 -8.57
N SER A 224 -39.82 -1.66 -8.43
CA SER A 224 -40.71 -2.26 -7.42
C SER A 224 -40.89 -3.77 -7.62
N SER A 225 -40.04 -4.40 -8.45
CA SER A 225 -40.06 -5.81 -8.79
C SER A 225 -39.14 -6.59 -7.85
N PRO A 226 -39.66 -7.64 -7.17
CA PRO A 226 -38.86 -8.48 -6.29
C PRO A 226 -37.69 -9.16 -7.03
N TYR A 227 -37.82 -9.39 -8.34
CA TYR A 227 -36.76 -9.98 -9.17
C TYR A 227 -35.56 -9.05 -9.36
N ALA A 228 -35.79 -7.75 -9.50
CA ALA A 228 -34.71 -6.76 -9.64
C ALA A 228 -33.92 -6.62 -8.33
N ILE A 229 -34.63 -6.63 -7.19
CA ILE A 229 -34.01 -6.63 -5.86
C ILE A 229 -33.19 -7.91 -5.66
N ALA A 230 -33.73 -9.08 -6.00
CA ALA A 230 -33.02 -10.36 -5.90
C ALA A 230 -31.76 -10.40 -6.79
N LEU A 231 -31.83 -9.88 -8.02
CA LEU A 231 -30.68 -9.80 -8.93
C LEU A 231 -29.60 -8.87 -8.38
N ALA A 232 -29.97 -7.68 -7.89
CA ALA A 232 -29.04 -6.73 -7.28
C ALA A 232 -28.35 -7.34 -6.04
N ALA A 233 -29.11 -8.04 -5.19
CA ALA A 233 -28.58 -8.78 -4.05
C ALA A 233 -27.65 -9.93 -4.47
N GLY A 234 -27.98 -10.66 -5.54
CA GLY A 234 -27.11 -11.72 -6.09
C GLY A 234 -25.78 -11.15 -6.60
N VAL A 235 -25.80 -10.05 -7.36
CA VAL A 235 -24.60 -9.35 -7.80
C VAL A 235 -23.78 -8.85 -6.61
N PHE A 236 -24.45 -8.32 -5.57
CA PHE A 236 -23.80 -7.90 -4.33
C PHE A 236 -23.02 -9.04 -3.67
N VAL A 237 -23.66 -10.19 -3.46
CA VAL A 237 -23.02 -11.36 -2.85
C VAL A 237 -21.84 -11.83 -3.70
N CYS A 238 -21.97 -11.85 -5.03
CA CYS A 238 -20.88 -12.21 -5.94
C CYS A 238 -19.69 -11.24 -5.84
N VAL A 239 -19.92 -9.92 -5.84
CA VAL A 239 -18.85 -8.92 -5.72
C VAL A 239 -18.15 -9.04 -4.36
N LEU A 240 -18.91 -9.20 -3.27
CA LEU A 240 -18.33 -9.42 -1.95
C LEU A 240 -17.53 -10.72 -1.87
N ALA A 241 -18.03 -11.82 -2.45
CA ALA A 241 -17.34 -13.09 -2.49
C ALA A 241 -16.02 -12.99 -3.27
N VAL A 242 -16.02 -12.31 -4.42
CA VAL A 242 -14.81 -12.06 -5.22
C VAL A 242 -13.83 -11.17 -4.44
N ALA A 243 -14.30 -10.08 -3.83
CA ALA A 243 -13.45 -9.19 -3.05
C ALA A 243 -12.85 -9.90 -1.82
N ALA A 244 -13.66 -10.67 -1.09
CA ALA A 244 -13.21 -11.47 0.05
C ALA A 244 -12.20 -12.53 -0.39
N PHE A 245 -12.44 -13.20 -1.53
CA PHE A 245 -11.50 -14.18 -2.09
C PHE A 245 -10.17 -13.54 -2.51
N VAL A 246 -10.21 -12.38 -3.17
CA VAL A 246 -9.02 -11.63 -3.60
C VAL A 246 -8.25 -11.08 -2.40
N MET A 247 -8.93 -10.68 -1.32
CA MET A 247 -8.31 -10.13 -0.11
C MET A 247 -8.06 -11.17 0.99
N ARG A 248 -8.38 -12.44 0.77
CA ARG A 248 -8.34 -13.48 1.82
C ARG A 248 -6.99 -13.59 2.49
N HIS A 249 -5.90 -13.38 1.75
CA HIS A 249 -4.54 -13.44 2.28
C HIS A 249 -4.22 -12.29 3.25
N ARG A 250 -4.94 -11.17 3.16
CA ARG A 250 -4.81 -10.00 4.05
C ARG A 250 -5.82 -9.99 5.19
N LEU A 251 -6.80 -10.90 5.23
CA LEU A 251 -7.77 -10.94 6.33
C LEU A 251 -7.08 -11.14 7.69
N ALA A 252 -5.92 -11.79 7.71
CA ALA A 252 -5.10 -11.95 8.90
C ALA A 252 -4.63 -10.60 9.48
N ASP A 253 -4.43 -9.57 8.63
CA ASP A 253 -3.95 -8.24 9.04
C ASP A 253 -4.89 -7.55 10.05
N ILE A 254 -6.16 -7.97 10.14
CA ILE A 254 -7.10 -7.50 11.17
C ILE A 254 -6.56 -7.74 12.58
N ARG A 255 -5.79 -8.82 12.77
CA ARG A 255 -5.20 -9.20 14.06
C ARG A 255 -3.92 -8.46 14.38
N LEU A 256 -3.29 -7.77 13.42
CA LEU A 256 -1.98 -7.11 13.62
C LEU A 256 -1.95 -6.19 14.85
N PRO A 257 -2.92 -5.28 15.07
CA PRO A 257 -2.86 -4.40 16.24
C PRO A 257 -2.85 -5.17 17.56
N ALA A 258 -3.66 -6.24 17.66
CA ALA A 258 -3.72 -7.07 18.86
C ALA A 258 -2.44 -7.88 19.06
N LEU A 259 -1.87 -8.42 17.99
CA LEU A 259 -0.61 -9.18 18.04
C LEU A 259 0.58 -8.29 18.41
N VAL A 260 0.69 -7.11 17.81
CA VAL A 260 1.75 -6.14 18.15
C VAL A 260 1.66 -5.71 19.62
N ALA A 261 0.45 -5.60 20.17
CA ALA A 261 0.23 -5.29 21.57
C ALA A 261 0.40 -6.49 22.52
N SER A 262 0.49 -7.73 22.01
CA SER A 262 0.35 -8.94 22.81
C SER A 262 1.56 -9.32 23.66
N GLY A 263 2.74 -8.74 23.43
CA GLY A 263 3.89 -9.01 24.28
C GLY A 263 5.24 -8.64 23.69
N GLU A 264 6.27 -9.22 24.30
CA GLU A 264 7.67 -8.98 23.98
C GLU A 264 8.04 -9.51 22.59
N TRP A 265 8.84 -8.73 21.87
CA TRP A 265 9.36 -9.11 20.56
C TRP A 265 10.61 -9.96 20.73
N VAL A 266 10.54 -11.22 20.30
CA VAL A 266 11.66 -12.15 20.35
C VAL A 266 12.39 -12.14 19.01
N ARG A 267 13.70 -11.88 19.05
CA ARG A 267 14.56 -11.94 17.86
C ARG A 267 14.89 -13.39 17.52
N ALA A 268 14.90 -13.71 16.23
CA ALA A 268 15.39 -14.97 15.70
C ALA A 268 16.28 -14.74 14.48
N ALA A 269 17.28 -15.60 14.28
CA ALA A 269 17.92 -15.74 12.98
C ALA A 269 16.89 -16.30 11.99
N ALA A 270 16.79 -15.71 10.81
CA ALA A 270 15.73 -16.01 9.87
C ALA A 270 16.29 -16.25 8.47
N ALA A 271 15.88 -17.38 7.88
CA ALA A 271 16.18 -17.72 6.50
C ALA A 271 14.85 -17.83 5.73
N PRO A 272 14.49 -16.83 4.90
CA PRO A 272 13.29 -16.90 4.10
C PRO A 272 13.47 -17.90 2.95
N SER A 273 12.45 -18.72 2.69
CA SER A 273 12.39 -19.55 1.49
C SER A 273 12.25 -18.69 0.24
N ASN A 274 12.42 -19.28 -0.95
CA ASN A 274 12.05 -18.60 -2.19
C ASN A 274 10.59 -18.15 -2.14
N TRP A 275 10.34 -16.91 -2.55
CA TRP A 275 9.01 -16.29 -2.55
C TRP A 275 8.70 -15.67 -3.90
N THR A 276 7.41 -15.60 -4.25
CA THR A 276 6.94 -14.98 -5.49
C THR A 276 6.03 -13.81 -5.16
N THR A 277 6.36 -12.66 -5.73
CA THR A 277 5.64 -11.41 -5.52
C THR A 277 4.28 -11.39 -6.22
N ARG A 278 3.26 -10.87 -5.53
CA ARG A 278 1.95 -10.56 -6.08
C ARG A 278 1.88 -9.11 -6.58
N ARG A 279 0.81 -8.77 -7.30
CA ARG A 279 0.57 -7.41 -7.83
C ARG A 279 0.37 -6.32 -6.77
N ASP A 280 0.14 -6.70 -5.52
CA ASP A 280 -0.11 -5.78 -4.40
C ASP A 280 1.11 -5.58 -3.50
N SER A 281 2.31 -5.93 -3.98
CA SER A 281 3.59 -5.87 -3.26
C SER A 281 3.67 -6.79 -2.04
N THR A 282 2.85 -7.85 -1.99
CA THR A 282 2.95 -8.92 -1.00
C THR A 282 3.41 -10.23 -1.61
N ALA A 283 3.85 -11.18 -0.81
CA ALA A 283 4.11 -12.54 -1.21
C ALA A 283 3.55 -13.52 -0.17
N ASN A 284 3.29 -14.76 -0.60
CA ASN A 284 3.26 -15.86 0.34
C ASN A 284 4.72 -16.25 0.61
N ALA A 285 5.14 -16.20 1.86
CA ALA A 285 6.52 -16.47 2.24
C ALA A 285 6.57 -17.40 3.44
N THR A 286 7.55 -18.28 3.46
CA THR A 286 7.88 -19.10 4.61
C THR A 286 9.28 -18.72 5.06
N ALA A 287 9.54 -18.68 6.36
CA ALA A 287 10.87 -18.47 6.89
C ALA A 287 11.17 -19.46 8.00
N THR A 288 12.37 -20.04 7.98
CA THR A 288 12.89 -20.85 9.08
C THR A 288 13.51 -19.91 10.09
N LEU A 289 13.01 -19.97 11.33
CA LEU A 289 13.45 -19.18 12.47
C LEU A 289 14.29 -20.06 13.40
N ARG A 290 15.48 -19.58 13.74
CA ARG A 290 16.36 -20.17 14.75
C ARG A 290 16.51 -19.20 15.92
N PHE A 291 16.06 -19.62 17.09
CA PHE A 291 16.10 -18.84 18.32
C PHE A 291 17.39 -19.12 19.10
N ASP A 292 17.69 -18.25 20.06
CA ASP A 292 18.90 -18.35 20.88
C ASP A 292 18.90 -19.58 21.80
N ASP A 293 17.71 -20.10 22.14
CA ASP A 293 17.54 -21.36 22.88
C ASP A 293 17.84 -22.61 22.02
N GLY A 294 18.24 -22.43 20.77
CA GLY A 294 18.53 -23.50 19.81
C GLY A 294 17.29 -24.07 19.12
N THR A 295 16.07 -23.64 19.51
CA THR A 295 14.85 -24.13 18.88
C THR A 295 14.73 -23.59 17.45
N THR A 296 14.19 -24.43 16.58
CA THR A 296 13.89 -24.07 15.20
C THR A 296 12.39 -24.14 14.98
N ARG A 297 11.83 -23.10 14.36
CA ARG A 297 10.41 -23.02 14.02
C ARG A 297 10.23 -22.52 12.60
N VAL A 298 9.11 -22.83 11.98
CA VAL A 298 8.78 -22.33 10.64
C VAL A 298 7.65 -21.34 10.76
N VAL A 299 7.81 -20.14 10.20
CA VAL A 299 6.73 -19.14 10.12
C VAL A 299 6.25 -19.01 8.68
N THR A 300 4.94 -19.15 8.47
CA THR A 300 4.29 -18.93 7.17
C THR A 300 3.53 -17.62 7.18
N MET A 301 3.89 -16.70 6.30
CA MET A 301 3.34 -15.36 6.18
C MET A 301 2.59 -15.22 4.84
N PRO A 302 1.24 -15.32 4.83
CA PRO A 302 0.46 -15.35 3.59
C PRO A 302 0.49 -14.02 2.83
N ALA A 303 0.82 -12.91 3.48
CA ALA A 303 0.81 -11.55 2.92
C ALA A 303 2.02 -10.70 3.35
N ALA A 304 3.22 -11.31 3.48
CA ALA A 304 4.43 -10.56 3.79
C ALA A 304 4.73 -9.51 2.70
N SER A 305 5.04 -8.28 3.08
CA SER A 305 5.45 -7.26 2.11
C SER A 305 6.82 -7.58 1.52
N VAL A 306 7.05 -7.20 0.26
CA VAL A 306 8.37 -7.35 -0.39
C VAL A 306 9.46 -6.63 0.41
N ASP A 307 9.12 -5.49 1.03
CA ASP A 307 10.07 -4.73 1.85
C ASP A 307 10.47 -5.48 3.12
N LEU A 308 9.50 -6.12 3.80
CA LEU A 308 9.77 -6.99 4.95
C LEU A 308 10.70 -8.14 4.55
N LEU A 309 10.40 -8.83 3.45
CA LEU A 309 11.21 -9.96 2.98
C LEU A 309 12.62 -9.52 2.56
N GLY A 310 12.75 -8.37 1.89
CA GLY A 310 14.06 -7.79 1.58
C GLY A 310 14.85 -7.44 2.84
N ALA A 311 14.19 -6.92 3.89
CA ALA A 311 14.84 -6.64 5.17
C ALA A 311 15.35 -7.93 5.84
N VAL A 312 14.56 -9.01 5.82
CA VAL A 312 14.98 -10.31 6.36
C VAL A 312 16.16 -10.89 5.57
N VAL A 313 16.16 -10.78 4.24
CA VAL A 313 17.29 -11.25 3.41
C VAL A 313 18.57 -10.49 3.74
N ASP A 314 18.49 -9.17 3.93
CA ASP A 314 19.67 -8.34 4.19
C ASP A 314 20.19 -8.52 5.63
N SER A 315 19.29 -8.61 6.61
CA SER A 315 19.67 -8.66 8.03
C SER A 315 19.87 -10.08 8.56
N GLY A 316 19.36 -11.10 7.86
CA GLY A 316 19.36 -12.50 8.32
C GLY A 316 18.55 -12.74 9.59
N THR A 317 17.65 -11.84 9.96
CA THR A 317 16.92 -11.88 11.23
C THR A 317 15.47 -11.44 11.07
N LEU A 318 14.61 -11.91 11.96
CA LEU A 318 13.21 -11.54 12.05
C LEU A 318 12.79 -11.53 13.52
N TRP A 319 11.96 -10.57 13.92
CA TRP A 319 11.38 -10.55 15.24
C TRP A 319 9.95 -11.07 15.16
N VAL A 320 9.53 -11.78 16.19
CA VAL A 320 8.17 -12.30 16.32
C VAL A 320 7.57 -11.93 17.67
N THR A 321 6.26 -11.68 17.70
CA THR A 321 5.47 -11.51 18.93
C THR A 321 4.11 -12.17 18.77
N GLY A 322 3.54 -12.67 19.87
CA GLY A 322 2.29 -13.45 19.88
C GLY A 322 2.44 -14.85 20.46
N THR A 323 1.38 -15.65 20.37
CA THR A 323 1.31 -17.00 20.95
C THR A 323 1.79 -18.07 19.97
N GLU A 324 1.93 -19.32 20.43
CA GLU A 324 1.99 -20.47 19.51
C GLU A 324 0.75 -20.45 18.59
N GLY A 325 0.94 -20.73 17.30
CA GLY A 325 -0.10 -20.56 16.29
C GLY A 325 0.07 -19.25 15.51
N THR A 326 -0.62 -18.17 15.90
CA THR A 326 -0.61 -16.90 15.14
C THR A 326 0.33 -15.87 15.77
N VAL A 327 1.22 -15.29 14.97
CA VAL A 327 2.18 -14.27 15.41
C VAL A 327 2.18 -13.05 14.50
N ALA A 328 2.60 -11.91 15.03
CA ALA A 328 3.13 -10.83 14.21
C ALA A 328 4.63 -11.09 13.99
N ALA A 329 5.07 -10.98 12.74
CA ALA A 329 6.47 -11.10 12.36
C ALA A 329 6.92 -9.81 11.68
N GLY A 330 8.08 -9.29 12.06
CA GLY A 330 8.56 -8.02 11.55
C GLY A 330 9.76 -7.43 12.27
N PHE A 331 9.84 -6.11 12.25
CA PHE A 331 10.91 -5.33 12.88
C PHE A 331 10.30 -4.25 13.79
N PRO A 332 10.50 -4.33 15.12
CA PRO A 332 9.99 -3.34 16.07
C PRO A 332 10.58 -1.95 15.78
N GLY A 333 9.74 -0.92 15.79
CA GLY A 333 10.13 0.44 15.42
C GLY A 333 10.09 0.73 13.91
N PHE A 334 9.75 -0.24 13.06
CA PHE A 334 9.70 -0.09 11.60
C PHE A 334 8.31 -0.45 11.04
N PRO A 335 7.93 0.08 9.86
CA PRO A 335 6.67 -0.25 9.18
C PRO A 335 6.76 -1.58 8.42
N LEU A 336 7.48 -2.56 8.98
CA LEU A 336 7.77 -3.86 8.37
C LEU A 336 7.12 -4.95 9.21
N LEU A 337 5.89 -5.32 8.83
CA LEU A 337 5.07 -6.25 9.59
C LEU A 337 4.28 -7.16 8.66
N ALA A 338 4.07 -8.39 9.11
CA ALA A 338 3.14 -9.34 8.55
C ALA A 338 2.54 -10.20 9.66
N VAL A 339 1.35 -10.74 9.42
CA VAL A 339 0.85 -11.86 10.24
C VAL A 339 1.45 -13.15 9.71
N GLY A 340 1.91 -13.99 10.62
CA GLY A 340 2.40 -15.31 10.32
C GLY A 340 1.74 -16.39 11.18
N THR A 341 1.84 -17.63 10.71
CA THR A 341 1.53 -18.81 11.51
C THR A 341 2.82 -19.57 11.79
N ILE A 342 3.13 -19.81 13.07
CA ILE A 342 4.26 -20.64 13.47
C ILE A 342 3.82 -22.10 13.57
N THR A 343 4.52 -22.98 12.86
CA THR A 343 4.43 -24.43 13.01
C THR A 343 5.75 -24.98 13.55
N ARG A 344 5.66 -26.00 14.39
CA ARG A 344 6.82 -26.84 14.71
C ARG A 344 7.19 -27.62 13.43
N PRO A 345 8.49 -27.81 13.14
CA PRO A 345 8.94 -28.54 11.97
C PRO A 345 8.40 -29.97 11.92
#